data_AF-A0A962LZ67-F1
#
_entry.id   AF-A0A962LZ67-F1
#
_cell.length_a   1.000
_cell.length_b   1.000
_cell.length_c   1.000
_cell.angle_alpha   90.00
_cell.angle_beta   90.00
_cell.angle_gamma   90.00
#
_symmetry.space_group_name_H-M   'P 1'
#
loop_
_entity.id
_entity.type
_entity.pdbx_description
1 polymer ?
#
loop_
_entity_poly.entity_id
_entity_poly.type
_entity_poly.pdbx_seq_one_letter_code
_entity_poly.pdbx_strand_id
1 'polypeptide(L)'
;PSGDMKAYIESLQLLLRYPLKFIAPGHGEVMEDSPAVVEWLVNHRLQREAKVIRGLRQLGRVPVDELVRVVYDDVDTSLHKMAKLSLAAHLIKLRH
;
A
#
# COMPACT_ATOMS: atom_id res chain seq x y z
N PRO A 1 6.46 -1.61 -0.97
CA PRO A 1 6.19 -2.99 -0.51
C PRO A 1 6.11 -3.96 -1.70
N SER A 2 6.77 -5.11 -1.61
CA SER A 2 6.53 -6.30 -2.45
C SER A 2 5.91 -7.39 -1.57
N GLY A 3 5.28 -8.40 -2.18
CA GLY A 3 4.66 -9.52 -1.43
C GLY A 3 3.14 -9.42 -1.36
N ASP A 4 2.54 -9.78 -0.23
CA ASP A 4 1.09 -9.81 -0.03
C ASP A 4 0.62 -8.61 0.81
N MET A 5 -0.32 -7.83 0.27
CA MET A 5 -0.85 -6.65 0.95
C MET A 5 -1.69 -7.00 2.19
N LYS A 6 -2.35 -8.16 2.22
CA LYS A 6 -3.12 -8.64 3.36
C LYS A 6 -2.18 -8.90 4.54
N ALA A 7 -1.13 -9.68 4.30
CA ALA A 7 -0.12 -9.98 5.32
C ALA A 7 0.57 -8.70 5.83
N TYR A 8 0.81 -7.72 4.94
CA TYR A 8 1.36 -6.43 5.34
C TYR A 8 0.42 -5.65 6.26
N ILE A 9 -0.87 -5.52 5.92
CA ILE A 9 -1.86 -4.84 6.76
C ILE A 9 -2.01 -5.55 8.11
N GLU A 10 -2.10 -6.87 8.11
CA GLU A 10 -2.18 -7.67 9.34
C GLU A 10 -0.94 -7.44 10.23
N SER A 11 0.25 -7.40 9.64
CA SER A 11 1.49 -7.11 10.38
C SER A 11 1.51 -5.70 10.99
N LEU A 12 0.98 -4.69 10.29
CA LEU A 12 0.82 -3.36 10.86
C LEU A 12 -0.15 -3.38 12.05
N GLN A 13 -1.27 -4.09 11.93
CA GLN A 13 -2.26 -4.21 13.01
C GLN A 13 -1.71 -4.94 14.24
N LEU A 14 -0.75 -5.85 14.08
CA LEU A 14 -0.06 -6.47 15.22
C LEU A 14 0.67 -5.42 16.08
N LEU A 15 1.18 -4.33 15.51
CA LEU A 15 1.87 -3.27 16.26
C LEU A 15 0.96 -2.62 17.31
N LEU A 16 -0.36 -2.57 17.06
CA LEU A 16 -1.35 -2.03 18.01
C LEU A 16 -1.52 -2.89 19.27
N ARG A 17 -0.99 -4.12 19.28
CA ARG A 17 -1.03 -5.02 20.44
C ARG A 17 0.11 -4.76 21.43
N TYR A 18 1.07 -3.94 21.05
CA TYR A 18 2.22 -3.58 21.89
C TYR A 18 2.02 -2.15 22.44
N PRO A 19 2.49 -1.85 23.66
CA PRO A 19 2.42 -0.51 24.24
C PRO A 19 3.48 0.42 23.63
N LEU A 20 3.50 0.54 22.29
CA LEU A 20 4.45 1.37 21.56
C LEU A 20 4.03 2.84 21.63
N LYS A 21 4.98 3.71 21.95
CA LYS A 21 4.82 5.17 21.90
C LYS A 21 5.41 5.78 20.63
N PHE A 22 6.46 5.15 20.10
CA PHE A 22 7.22 5.63 18.95
C PHE A 22 7.49 4.50 17.96
N ILE A 23 7.55 4.84 16.67
CA ILE A 23 7.99 3.97 15.59
C ILE A 23 9.22 4.59 14.93
N ALA A 24 10.36 3.90 14.98
CA ALA A 24 11.57 4.29 14.25
C ALA A 24 11.63 3.53 12.91
N PRO A 25 11.32 4.18 11.77
CA PRO A 25 11.36 3.52 10.47
C PRO A 25 12.80 3.29 10.00
N GLY A 26 12.99 2.38 9.04
CA GLY A 26 14.30 2.17 8.41
C GLY A 26 14.80 3.39 7.62
N HIS A 27 13.91 4.33 7.27
CA HIS A 27 14.21 5.61 6.65
C HIS A 27 13.22 6.68 7.14
N GLY A 28 13.68 7.93 7.24
CA GLY A 28 12.87 9.06 7.71
C GLY A 28 13.01 9.30 9.21
N GLU A 29 12.12 10.14 9.74
CA GLU A 29 12.12 10.52 11.16
C GLU A 29 11.35 9.52 12.03
N VAL A 30 11.64 9.54 13.32
CA VAL A 30 10.86 8.80 14.31
C VAL A 30 9.44 9.34 14.33
N MET A 31 8.46 8.45 14.25
CA MET A 31 7.05 8.79 14.28
C MET A 31 6.51 8.62 15.70
N GLU A 32 5.91 9.68 16.23
CA GLU A 32 5.17 9.65 17.51
C GLU A 32 3.75 9.11 17.30
N ASP A 33 3.05 8.79 18.40
CA ASP A 33 1.68 8.26 18.38
C ASP A 33 1.54 7.01 17.47
N SER A 34 2.18 5.92 17.92
CA SER A 34 2.23 4.66 17.17
C SER A 34 0.85 4.16 16.70
N PRO A 35 -0.24 4.24 17.51
CA PRO A 35 -1.57 3.90 17.03
C PRO A 35 -2.05 4.73 15.83
N ALA A 36 -1.93 6.06 15.90
CA ALA A 36 -2.35 6.94 14.82
C ALA A 36 -1.55 6.68 13.53
N VAL A 37 -0.25 6.42 13.65
CA VAL A 37 0.62 6.07 12.51
C VAL A 37 0.18 4.79 11.82
N VAL A 38 -0.12 3.75 12.61
CA VAL A 38 -0.59 2.47 12.07
C VAL A 38 -1.93 2.64 11.37
N GLU A 39 -2.88 3.33 11.99
CA GLU A 39 -4.20 3.59 11.39
C GLU A 39 -4.07 4.36 10.08
N TRP A 40 -3.25 5.41 10.06
CA TRP A 40 -2.99 6.18 8.84
C TRP A 40 -2.39 5.32 7.73
N LEU A 41 -1.39 4.49 8.05
CA LEU A 41 -0.76 3.58 7.08
C LEU A 41 -1.77 2.58 6.51
N VAL A 42 -2.60 1.97 7.35
CA VAL A 42 -3.63 1.02 6.93
C VAL A 42 -4.64 1.72 6.01
N ASN A 43 -5.17 2.86 6.41
CA ASN A 43 -6.12 3.63 5.62
C ASN A 43 -5.54 4.05 4.27
N HIS A 44 -4.29 4.48 4.23
CA HIS A 44 -3.60 4.81 2.99
C HIS A 44 -3.51 3.60 2.03
N ARG A 45 -3.25 2.39 2.55
CA ARG A 45 -3.26 1.16 1.72
C ARG A 45 -4.66 0.82 1.21
N LEU A 46 -5.69 0.94 2.04
CA LEU A 46 -7.07 0.69 1.62
C LEU A 46 -7.55 1.69 0.56
N GLN A 47 -7.18 2.96 0.68
CA GLN A 47 -7.45 3.97 -0.35
C GLN A 47 -6.76 3.63 -1.68
N ARG A 48 -5.51 3.16 -1.63
CA ARG A 48 -4.80 2.71 -2.83
C ARG A 48 -5.45 1.48 -3.44
N GLU A 49 -5.91 0.53 -2.63
CA GLU A 49 -6.65 -0.64 -3.10
C GLU A 49 -7.95 -0.23 -3.83
N ALA A 50 -8.68 0.75 -3.30
CA ALA A 50 -9.86 1.28 -3.97
C ALA A 50 -9.52 1.89 -5.34
N LYS A 51 -8.36 2.57 -5.48
CA LYS A 51 -7.85 3.01 -6.80
C LYS A 51 -7.56 1.81 -7.72
N VAL A 52 -6.96 0.73 -7.22
CA VAL A 52 -6.72 -0.50 -7.99
C VAL A 52 -8.02 -1.08 -8.54
N ILE A 53 -9.03 -1.25 -7.69
CA ILE A 53 -10.33 -1.80 -8.10
C ILE A 53 -10.98 -0.91 -9.17
N ARG A 54 -10.94 0.41 -9.01
CA ARG A 54 -11.45 1.35 -10.02
C ARG A 54 -10.70 1.23 -11.34
N GLY A 55 -9.37 1.19 -11.30
CA GLY A 55 -8.54 1.03 -12.50
C GLY A 55 -8.83 -0.28 -13.25
N LEU A 56 -8.99 -1.39 -12.53
CA LEU A 56 -9.37 -2.69 -13.10
C LEU A 56 -10.75 -2.65 -13.77
N ARG A 57 -11.73 -2.00 -13.13
CA ARG A 57 -13.08 -1.83 -13.70
C ARG A 57 -13.08 -0.95 -14.95
N GLN A 58 -12.25 0.09 -14.97
CA GLN A 58 -12.17 1.04 -16.08
C GLN A 58 -11.45 0.46 -17.31
N LEU A 59 -10.31 -0.21 -17.10
CA LEU A 59 -9.43 -0.67 -18.19
C LEU A 59 -9.70 -2.11 -18.61
N GLY A 60 -10.33 -2.92 -17.75
CA GLY A 60 -10.47 -4.35 -17.98
C GLY A 60 -9.12 -5.09 -17.89
N ARG A 61 -8.91 -6.07 -18.76
CA ARG A 61 -7.68 -6.87 -18.78
C ARG A 61 -6.57 -6.14 -19.53
N VAL A 62 -5.65 -5.53 -18.78
CA VAL A 62 -4.48 -4.81 -19.31
C VAL A 62 -3.18 -5.28 -18.66
N PRO A 63 -2.02 -5.07 -19.31
CA PRO A 63 -0.72 -5.23 -18.68
C PRO A 63 -0.57 -4.39 -17.40
N VAL A 64 0.23 -4.86 -16.45
CA VAL A 64 0.49 -4.15 -15.18
C VAL A 64 1.12 -2.77 -15.41
N ASP A 65 1.91 -2.60 -16.48
CA ASP A 65 2.52 -1.32 -16.87
C ASP A 65 1.49 -0.27 -17.30
N GLU A 66 0.33 -0.68 -17.78
CA GLU A 66 -0.77 0.23 -18.10
C GLU A 66 -1.60 0.54 -16.86
N LEU A 67 -1.90 -0.50 -16.06
CA LEU A 67 -2.66 -0.34 -14.83
C LEU A 67 -1.95 0.58 -13.81
N VAL A 68 -0.63 0.46 -13.67
CA VAL A 68 0.13 1.29 -12.71
C VAL A 68 0.01 2.78 -13.02
N ARG A 69 -0.08 3.18 -14.29
CA ARG A 69 -0.20 4.59 -14.69
C ARG A 69 -1.53 5.21 -14.24
N VAL A 70 -2.59 4.41 -14.18
CA VAL A 70 -3.92 4.86 -13.72
C VAL A 70 -4.04 4.80 -12.20
N VAL A 71 -3.46 3.79 -11.56
CA VAL A 71 -3.56 3.61 -10.10
C VAL A 71 -2.61 4.55 -9.34
N TYR A 72 -1.47 4.90 -9.93
CA TYR A 72 -0.43 5.76 -9.38
C TYR A 72 -0.27 7.03 -10.23
N ASP A 73 -1.41 7.60 -10.63
CA ASP A 73 -1.53 8.88 -11.35
C ASP A 73 -0.94 10.07 -10.59
N ASP A 74 -0.89 9.95 -9.27
CA ASP A 74 -0.34 10.90 -8.30
C ASP A 74 1.15 10.68 -7.99
N VAL A 75 1.83 9.75 -8.68
CA VAL A 75 3.23 9.41 -8.45
C VAL A 75 4.06 9.64 -9.71
N ASP A 76 5.23 10.25 -9.54
CA ASP A 76 6.18 10.46 -10.63
C ASP A 76 6.51 9.15 -11.37
N THR A 77 6.54 9.23 -12.70
CA THR A 77 6.77 8.07 -13.58
C THR A 77 8.09 7.34 -13.32
N SER A 78 9.13 8.05 -12.84
CA SER A 78 10.41 7.44 -12.43
C SER A 78 10.24 6.43 -11.29
N LEU A 79 9.24 6.63 -10.42
CA LEU A 79 8.92 5.76 -9.29
C LEU A 79 7.96 4.63 -9.66
N HIS A 80 7.42 4.59 -10.88
CA HIS A 80 6.45 3.56 -11.30
C HIS A 80 7.04 2.16 -11.24
N LYS A 81 8.35 1.99 -11.43
CA LYS A 81 9.03 0.70 -11.26
C LYS A 81 8.81 0.13 -9.85
N MET A 82 8.89 0.98 -8.83
CA MET A 82 8.64 0.59 -7.43
C MET A 82 7.15 0.50 -7.11
N ALA A 83 6.35 1.41 -7.66
CA ALA A 83 4.89 1.39 -7.50
C ALA A 83 4.26 0.08 -8.00
N LYS A 84 4.81 -0.51 -9.07
CA LYS A 84 4.40 -1.83 -9.59
C LYS A 84 4.49 -2.94 -8.56
N LEU A 85 5.49 -2.91 -7.67
CA LEU A 85 5.60 -3.91 -6.60
C LEU A 85 4.42 -3.81 -5.62
N SER A 86 4.05 -2.57 -5.26
CA SER A 86 2.93 -2.31 -4.39
C SER A 86 1.59 -2.63 -5.07
N LEU A 87 1.46 -2.32 -6.36
CA LEU A 87 0.31 -2.73 -7.18
C LEU A 87 0.15 -4.25 -7.20
N ALA A 88 1.23 -4.99 -7.46
CA ALA A 88 1.22 -6.45 -7.49
C ALA A 88 0.74 -7.03 -6.15
N ALA A 89 1.18 -6.44 -5.02
CA ALA A 89 0.74 -6.86 -3.70
C ALA A 89 -0.76 -6.68 -3.47
N HIS A 90 -1.35 -5.59 -3.94
CA HIS A 90 -2.80 -5.40 -3.92
C HIS A 90 -3.52 -6.43 -4.80
N LEU A 91 -3.00 -6.69 -6.01
CA LEU A 91 -3.59 -7.68 -6.92
C LEU A 91 -3.56 -9.10 -6.32
N ILE A 92 -2.48 -9.46 -5.61
CA ILE A 92 -2.39 -10.73 -4.88
C ILE A 92 -3.48 -10.81 -3.82
N LYS A 93 -3.61 -9.77 -2.97
CA LYS A 93 -4.67 -9.71 -1.94
C LYS A 93 -6.08 -9.83 -2.55
N LEU A 94 -6.35 -9.18 -3.68
CA LEU A 94 -7.67 -9.18 -4.32
C LEU A 94 -8.04 -10.50 -5.04
N ARG A 95 -7.07 -11.39 -5.27
CA ARG A 95 -7.32 -12.71 -5.88
C ARG A 95 -7.84 -13.76 -4.89
N HIS A 96 -7.80 -13.46 -3.59
CA HIS A 96 -8.16 -14.35 -2.49
C HIS A 96 -9.32 -13.74 -1.70
#